data_AF-A0A965J7H0-F1
#
_entry.id   AF-A0A965J7H0-F1
#
_cell.length_a   1.000
_cell.length_b   1.000
_cell.length_c   1.000
_cell.angle_alpha   90.00
_cell.angle_beta   90.00
_cell.angle_gamma   90.00
#
_symmetry.space_group_name_H-M   'P 1'
#
loop_
_entity.id
_entity.type
_entity.pdbx_description
1 polymer ?
#
loop_
_entity_poly.entity_id
_entity_poly.type
_entity_poly.pdbx_seq_one_letter_code
_entity_poly.pdbx_strand_id
1 'polypeptide(L)'
;MKRLFRLSDLLAGVSYILTYFVLFSSCNNAENSKAANASEVSVQMIDTAKTQTLILELKKLFQVILSDDKEQIADIFTFPLSEEMCSIYVDDSLFNEQFKSNGNKITRAMFLRFYDAISESIQLAQVRNLIHYIPLDGLMQNDTLNYQAYNKLEPCFYSYHIEFSRDILTLRMNMNSNESYQSKTLSKYGIPENSSEICEHDFWWIIRFDGKK
;
A
#
# COMPACT_ATOMS: atom_id res chain seq x y z
N MET A 1 -15.53 25.23 4.10
CA MET A 1 -14.53 25.86 5.01
C MET A 1 -13.50 24.79 5.35
N LYS A 2 -12.35 24.78 4.65
CA LYS A 2 -11.31 23.75 4.74
C LYS A 2 -10.54 23.90 6.06
N ARG A 3 -10.54 22.86 6.91
CA ARG A 3 -9.53 22.68 7.95
C ARG A 3 -8.76 21.41 7.60
N LEU A 4 -7.61 21.59 6.95
CA LEU A 4 -6.56 20.59 6.96
C LEU A 4 -6.05 20.49 8.40
N PHE A 5 -6.23 19.35 9.03
CA PHE A 5 -5.46 19.00 10.23
C PHE A 5 -4.07 18.56 9.75
N ARG A 6 -3.05 19.37 10.05
CA ARG A 6 -1.65 18.98 9.89
C ARG A 6 -1.28 18.02 11.03
N LEU A 7 -0.65 16.90 10.68
CA LEU A 7 -0.08 15.94 11.62
C LEU A 7 1.12 16.50 12.44
N SER A 8 1.52 17.76 12.23
CA SER A 8 2.65 18.39 12.91
C SER A 8 2.36 18.88 14.33
N ASP A 9 1.10 18.92 14.75
CA ASP A 9 0.71 19.56 16.02
C ASP A 9 0.58 18.56 17.20
N LEU A 10 0.95 17.29 16.98
CA LEU A 10 0.86 16.21 17.98
C LEU A 10 2.18 15.90 18.71
N LEU A 11 3.20 16.75 18.57
CA LEU A 11 4.49 16.62 19.27
C LEU A 11 4.84 17.82 20.17
N ALA A 12 3.84 18.57 20.62
CA ALA A 12 4.01 19.57 21.68
C ALA A 12 3.54 19.00 23.02
N GLY A 13 4.24 18.00 23.56
CA GLY A 13 3.86 17.45 24.85
C GLY A 13 4.55 16.16 25.25
N VAL A 14 5.88 16.12 25.27
CA VAL A 14 6.57 15.16 26.15
C VAL A 14 7.71 15.84 26.88
N SER A 15 7.57 15.74 28.19
CA SER A 15 8.34 16.35 29.25
C SER A 15 9.84 16.04 29.19
N TYR A 16 10.61 17.07 29.51
CA TYR A 16 11.96 16.99 30.04
C TYR A 16 12.09 15.98 31.20
N ILE A 17 13.31 15.43 31.35
CA ILE A 17 13.89 14.68 32.47
C ILE A 17 13.71 13.15 32.42
N LEU A 18 14.75 12.44 31.93
CA LEU A 18 15.44 11.47 32.80
C LEU A 18 16.86 11.19 32.26
N THR A 19 17.82 11.94 32.79
CA THR A 19 19.24 11.64 32.75
C THR A 19 19.49 10.46 33.69
N TYR A 20 19.89 9.30 33.17
CA TYR A 20 20.66 8.34 33.96
C TYR A 20 21.75 7.69 33.13
N PHE A 21 22.97 8.08 33.49
CA PHE A 21 24.24 7.41 33.25
C PHE A 21 24.12 5.91 33.56
N VAL A 22 24.44 5.06 32.58
CA VAL A 22 25.03 3.74 32.85
C VAL A 22 26.28 3.61 32.00
N LEU A 23 27.40 3.67 32.71
CA LEU A 23 28.74 3.33 32.25
C LEU A 23 28.74 1.91 31.70
N PHE A 24 28.93 1.74 30.39
CA PHE A 24 29.41 0.47 29.85
C PHE A 24 30.90 0.57 29.60
N SER A 25 31.60 -0.08 30.51
CA SER A 25 33.00 -0.47 30.51
C SER A 25 33.45 -1.00 29.15
N SER A 26 34.51 -0.38 28.65
CA SER A 26 35.40 -0.88 27.60
C SER A 26 35.95 -2.27 27.96
N CYS A 27 35.59 -3.30 27.21
CA CYS A 27 36.40 -4.51 27.08
C CYS A 27 37.12 -4.46 25.74
N ASN A 28 38.38 -4.07 25.82
CA ASN A 28 39.38 -4.27 24.79
C ASN A 28 39.75 -5.76 24.81
N ASN A 29 39.48 -6.48 23.74
CA ASN A 29 40.21 -7.70 23.41
C ASN A 29 40.46 -7.69 21.90
N ALA A 30 41.67 -7.28 21.55
CA ALA A 30 42.27 -7.65 20.29
C ALA A 30 42.66 -9.13 20.39
N GLU A 31 42.15 -9.99 19.52
CA GLU A 31 42.96 -10.99 18.81
C GLU A 31 42.17 -11.76 17.76
N ASN A 32 42.88 -11.99 16.65
CA ASN A 32 42.50 -12.69 15.44
C ASN A 32 41.66 -13.96 15.62
N SER A 33 40.52 -14.03 14.93
CA SER A 33 40.11 -15.28 14.29
C SER A 33 39.48 -15.01 12.93
N LYS A 34 40.14 -15.46 11.87
CA LYS A 34 39.50 -15.75 10.58
C LYS A 34 38.45 -16.84 10.84
N ALA A 35 37.20 -16.46 11.01
CA ALA A 35 36.06 -17.35 10.90
C ALA A 35 35.38 -17.08 9.57
N ALA A 36 35.46 -18.06 8.67
CA ALA A 36 34.68 -18.09 7.45
C ALA A 36 33.21 -18.19 7.85
N ASN A 37 32.50 -17.06 7.90
CA ASN A 37 31.05 -17.05 7.96
C ASN A 37 30.54 -17.37 6.56
N ALA A 38 30.46 -18.66 6.27
CA ALA A 38 29.42 -19.17 5.39
C ALA A 38 28.11 -18.67 5.98
N SER A 39 27.56 -17.61 5.38
CA SER A 39 26.18 -17.25 5.62
C SER A 39 25.35 -18.43 5.10
N GLU A 40 24.91 -19.29 6.01
CA GLU A 40 23.75 -20.13 5.77
C GLU A 40 22.59 -19.16 5.54
N VAL A 41 22.42 -18.77 4.28
CA VAL A 41 21.14 -18.30 3.78
C VAL A 41 20.20 -19.46 4.06
N SER A 42 19.42 -19.35 5.14
CA SER A 42 18.28 -20.21 5.35
C SER A 42 17.36 -19.97 4.16
N VAL A 43 17.47 -20.81 3.14
CA VAL A 43 16.48 -20.91 2.08
C VAL A 43 15.24 -21.38 2.80
N GLN A 44 14.41 -20.43 3.19
CA GLN A 44 13.09 -20.68 3.74
C GLN A 44 12.37 -21.43 2.62
N MET A 45 12.25 -22.76 2.75
CA MET A 45 11.54 -23.58 1.78
C MET A 45 10.11 -23.06 1.74
N ILE A 46 9.82 -22.27 0.72
CA ILE A 46 8.48 -21.81 0.41
C ILE A 46 7.64 -23.07 0.24
N ASP A 47 6.64 -23.23 1.11
CA ASP A 47 5.65 -24.29 0.96
C ASP A 47 4.96 -24.07 -0.41
N THR A 48 5.38 -24.87 -1.37
CA THR A 48 5.02 -24.70 -2.77
C THR A 48 3.51 -24.90 -2.95
N ALA A 49 2.88 -25.75 -2.14
CA ALA A 49 1.44 -25.97 -2.18
C ALA A 49 0.65 -24.76 -1.65
N LYS A 50 1.13 -24.17 -0.54
CA LYS A 50 0.53 -22.94 0.01
C LYS A 50 0.65 -21.78 -0.98
N THR A 51 1.81 -21.63 -1.62
CA THR A 51 2.08 -20.55 -2.59
C THR A 51 1.25 -20.70 -3.85
N GLN A 52 1.09 -21.92 -4.36
CA GLN A 52 0.19 -22.19 -5.49
C GLN A 52 -1.27 -21.85 -5.17
N THR A 53 -1.73 -22.20 -3.96
CA THR A 53 -3.09 -21.88 -3.51
C THR A 53 -3.30 -20.37 -3.41
N LEU A 54 -2.34 -19.64 -2.84
CA LEU A 54 -2.38 -18.19 -2.78
C LEU A 54 -2.43 -17.56 -4.18
N ILE A 55 -1.54 -17.98 -5.10
CA ILE A 55 -1.51 -17.45 -6.47
C ILE A 55 -2.85 -17.71 -7.17
N LEU A 56 -3.48 -18.87 -6.93
CA LEU A 56 -4.81 -19.18 -7.46
C LEU A 56 -5.88 -18.22 -6.91
N GLU A 57 -5.95 -18.01 -5.60
CA GLU A 57 -6.92 -17.09 -5.00
C GLU A 57 -6.66 -15.64 -5.42
N LEU A 58 -5.40 -15.23 -5.53
CA LEU A 58 -5.03 -13.92 -6.05
C LEU A 58 -5.46 -13.73 -7.50
N LYS A 59 -5.30 -14.75 -8.35
CA LYS A 59 -5.82 -14.74 -9.73
C LYS A 59 -7.34 -14.59 -9.76
N LYS A 60 -8.08 -15.27 -8.87
CA LYS A 60 -9.54 -15.12 -8.76
C LYS A 60 -9.93 -13.72 -8.31
N LEU A 61 -9.27 -13.17 -7.29
CA LEU A 61 -9.47 -11.80 -6.84
C LEU A 61 -9.24 -10.80 -8.00
N PHE A 62 -8.15 -10.98 -8.75
CA PHE A 62 -7.83 -10.14 -9.89
C PHE A 62 -8.84 -10.26 -11.02
N GLN A 63 -9.38 -11.45 -11.28
CA GLN A 63 -10.48 -11.62 -12.24
C GLN A 63 -11.73 -10.84 -11.83
N VAL A 64 -12.10 -10.85 -10.55
CA VAL A 64 -13.22 -10.06 -10.05
C VAL A 64 -12.96 -8.56 -10.23
N ILE A 65 -11.78 -8.07 -9.85
CA ILE A 65 -11.41 -6.65 -10.01
C ILE A 65 -11.39 -6.22 -11.49
N LEU A 66 -10.89 -7.07 -12.39
CA LEU A 66 -10.85 -6.80 -13.82
C LEU A 66 -12.23 -6.87 -14.49
N SER A 67 -13.23 -7.50 -13.87
CA SER A 67 -14.60 -7.56 -14.42
C SER A 67 -15.29 -6.20 -14.47
N ASP A 68 -14.83 -5.25 -13.64
CA ASP A 68 -15.47 -3.93 -13.44
C ASP A 68 -16.95 -4.00 -13.00
N ASP A 69 -17.39 -5.19 -12.56
CA ASP A 69 -18.74 -5.41 -12.06
C ASP A 69 -18.78 -5.05 -10.57
N LYS A 70 -19.46 -3.94 -10.25
CA LYS A 70 -19.57 -3.45 -8.88
C LYS A 70 -20.21 -4.43 -7.91
N GLU A 71 -21.09 -5.32 -8.36
CA GLU A 71 -21.71 -6.34 -7.51
C GLU A 71 -20.69 -7.41 -7.17
N GLN A 72 -19.95 -7.90 -8.16
CA GLN A 72 -18.89 -8.88 -7.93
C GLN A 72 -17.75 -8.31 -7.07
N ILE A 73 -17.39 -7.05 -7.30
CA ILE A 73 -16.37 -6.36 -6.49
C ILE A 73 -16.85 -6.14 -5.06
N ALA A 74 -18.13 -5.81 -4.86
CA ALA A 74 -18.72 -5.74 -3.53
C ALA A 74 -18.59 -7.08 -2.79
N ASP A 75 -18.72 -8.21 -3.48
CA ASP A 75 -18.64 -9.55 -2.88
C ASP A 75 -17.22 -9.94 -2.40
N ILE A 76 -16.19 -9.17 -2.75
CA ILE A 76 -14.85 -9.30 -2.15
C ILE A 76 -14.88 -8.89 -0.67
N PHE A 77 -15.75 -7.95 -0.31
CA PHE A 77 -15.76 -7.32 1.00
C PHE A 77 -16.74 -8.00 1.96
N THR A 78 -16.34 -8.09 3.23
CA THR A 78 -17.25 -8.46 4.31
C THR A 78 -17.93 -7.20 4.86
N PHE A 79 -19.21 -7.04 4.56
CA PHE A 79 -19.99 -5.91 5.04
C PHE A 79 -20.58 -6.14 6.44
N PRO A 80 -20.79 -5.07 7.22
CA PRO A 80 -20.49 -3.67 6.89
C PRO A 80 -19.00 -3.34 7.07
N LEU A 81 -18.43 -2.53 6.18
CA LEU A 81 -17.03 -2.09 6.26
C LEU A 81 -16.88 -1.03 7.35
N SER A 82 -15.90 -1.21 8.22
CA SER A 82 -15.51 -0.24 9.24
C SER A 82 -14.35 0.64 8.76
N GLU A 83 -14.17 1.82 9.38
CA GLU A 83 -13.02 2.70 9.10
C GLU A 83 -11.68 2.00 9.35
N GLU A 84 -11.63 1.07 10.32
CA GLU A 84 -10.43 0.30 10.64
C GLU A 84 -10.00 -0.63 9.50
N MET A 85 -10.95 -1.11 8.70
CA MET A 85 -10.68 -1.99 7.56
C MET A 85 -10.33 -1.19 6.30
N CYS A 86 -10.97 -0.04 6.09
CA CYS A 86 -10.75 0.79 4.91
C CYS A 86 -11.12 2.25 5.20
N SER A 87 -10.11 3.13 5.18
CA SER A 87 -10.31 4.58 5.30
C SER A 87 -10.80 5.17 3.97
N ILE A 88 -12.09 5.02 3.70
CA ILE A 88 -12.74 5.50 2.48
C ILE A 88 -13.22 6.94 2.68
N TYR A 89 -12.75 7.84 1.82
CA TYR A 89 -13.20 9.23 1.78
C TYR A 89 -14.10 9.46 0.57
N VAL A 90 -15.32 9.94 0.81
CA VAL A 90 -16.28 10.33 -0.23
C VAL A 90 -16.81 11.72 0.08
N ASP A 91 -16.53 12.68 -0.81
CA ASP A 91 -16.99 14.07 -0.70
C ASP A 91 -18.45 14.20 -1.18
N ASP A 92 -19.36 13.49 -0.51
CA ASP A 92 -20.80 13.52 -0.79
C ASP A 92 -21.59 13.64 0.52
N SER A 93 -22.45 14.65 0.61
CA SER A 93 -23.22 14.92 1.84
C SER A 93 -24.15 13.76 2.23
N LEU A 94 -24.76 13.10 1.25
CA LEU A 94 -25.69 12.01 1.48
C LEU A 94 -24.97 10.73 1.89
N PHE A 95 -23.78 10.46 1.32
CA PHE A 95 -22.89 9.41 1.81
C PHE A 95 -22.56 9.65 3.29
N ASN A 96 -22.12 10.86 3.63
CA ASN A 96 -21.71 11.22 4.99
C ASN A 96 -22.86 11.10 6.01
N GLU A 97 -24.08 11.47 5.63
CA GLU A 97 -25.27 11.27 6.46
C GLU A 97 -25.58 9.78 6.68
N GLN A 98 -25.58 8.97 5.60
CA GLN A 98 -25.81 7.53 5.69
C GLN A 98 -24.74 6.83 6.52
N PHE A 99 -23.48 7.17 6.31
CA PHE A 99 -22.33 6.63 7.02
C PHE A 99 -22.43 6.87 8.52
N LYS A 100 -22.74 8.11 8.94
CA LYS A 100 -22.98 8.44 10.35
C LYS A 100 -24.19 7.72 10.93
N SER A 101 -25.30 7.66 10.17
CA SER A 101 -26.52 6.97 10.62
C SER A 101 -26.32 5.45 10.80
N ASN A 102 -25.40 4.85 10.06
CA ASN A 102 -25.03 3.44 10.13
C ASN A 102 -23.89 3.17 11.13
N GLY A 103 -23.59 4.12 12.03
CA GLY A 103 -22.56 3.95 13.07
C GLY A 103 -21.14 3.97 12.52
N ASN A 104 -20.87 4.86 11.55
CA ASN A 104 -19.59 5.01 10.86
C ASN A 104 -19.15 3.71 10.17
N LYS A 105 -20.11 3.08 9.47
CA LYS A 105 -19.87 1.87 8.68
C LYS A 105 -20.51 1.99 7.30
N ILE A 106 -19.83 1.44 6.30
CA ILE A 106 -20.34 1.39 4.93
C ILE A 106 -21.06 0.06 4.75
N THR A 107 -22.35 0.10 4.46
CA THR A 107 -23.14 -1.09 4.13
C THR A 107 -22.92 -1.50 2.66
N ARG A 108 -23.29 -2.73 2.28
CA ARG A 108 -23.24 -3.16 0.87
C ARG A 108 -24.06 -2.23 -0.03
N ALA A 109 -25.24 -1.82 0.42
CA ALA A 109 -26.10 -0.91 -0.33
C ALA A 109 -25.45 0.47 -0.53
N MET A 110 -24.75 0.99 0.49
CA MET A 110 -23.97 2.22 0.34
C MET A 110 -22.81 2.01 -0.64
N PHE A 111 -22.07 0.91 -0.53
CA PHE A 111 -20.96 0.60 -1.42
C PHE A 111 -21.39 0.62 -2.88
N LEU A 112 -22.50 -0.06 -3.21
CA LEU A 112 -23.03 -0.15 -4.57
C LEU A 112 -23.61 1.17 -5.10
N ARG A 113 -24.18 1.97 -4.20
CA ARG A 113 -24.77 3.27 -4.53
C ARG A 113 -23.69 4.31 -4.84
N PHE A 114 -22.61 4.32 -4.06
CA PHE A 114 -21.51 5.28 -4.15
C PHE A 114 -20.25 4.66 -4.76
N TYR A 115 -20.43 3.61 -5.57
CA TYR A 115 -19.33 2.76 -6.06
C TYR A 115 -18.23 3.57 -6.74
N ASP A 116 -18.56 4.50 -7.64
CA ASP A 116 -17.56 5.26 -8.39
C ASP A 116 -16.62 6.03 -7.44
N ALA A 117 -17.17 6.78 -6.49
CA ALA A 117 -16.38 7.55 -5.52
C ALA A 117 -15.59 6.64 -4.56
N ILE A 118 -16.17 5.50 -4.16
CA ILE A 118 -15.46 4.53 -3.32
C ILE A 118 -14.31 3.89 -4.10
N SER A 119 -14.54 3.51 -5.36
CA SER A 119 -13.55 2.90 -6.24
C SER A 119 -12.35 3.81 -6.50
N GLU A 120 -12.59 5.12 -6.61
CA GLU A 120 -11.55 6.14 -6.69
C GLU A 120 -10.79 6.23 -5.36
N SER A 121 -11.50 6.29 -4.23
CA SER A 121 -10.88 6.36 -2.90
C SER A 121 -9.99 5.14 -2.59
N ILE A 122 -10.36 3.94 -3.05
CA ILE A 122 -9.57 2.71 -2.87
C ILE A 122 -8.64 2.43 -4.07
N GLN A 123 -8.47 3.39 -4.97
CA GLN A 123 -7.55 3.34 -6.12
C GLN A 123 -7.71 2.08 -6.99
N LEU A 124 -8.95 1.62 -7.21
CA LEU A 124 -9.21 0.37 -7.91
C LEU A 124 -8.66 0.39 -9.35
N ALA A 125 -8.65 1.55 -10.00
CA ALA A 125 -8.00 1.74 -11.29
C ALA A 125 -6.50 1.42 -11.26
N GLN A 126 -5.79 1.80 -10.20
CA GLN A 126 -4.37 1.48 -10.04
C GLN A 126 -4.14 0.00 -9.70
N VAL A 127 -5.07 -0.63 -8.98
CA VAL A 127 -5.02 -2.09 -8.77
C VAL A 127 -5.13 -2.80 -10.11
N ARG A 128 -6.04 -2.38 -11.01
CA ARG A 128 -6.13 -2.93 -12.37
C ARG A 128 -4.84 -2.76 -13.16
N ASN A 129 -4.20 -1.59 -13.09
CA ASN A 129 -2.91 -1.39 -13.75
C ASN A 129 -1.83 -2.33 -13.19
N LEU A 130 -1.75 -2.48 -11.86
CA LEU A 130 -0.84 -3.43 -11.21
C LEU A 130 -1.03 -4.85 -11.76
N ILE A 131 -2.29 -5.30 -11.89
CA ILE A 131 -2.62 -6.63 -12.43
C ILE A 131 -2.12 -6.81 -13.87
N HIS A 132 -2.18 -5.75 -14.68
CA HIS A 132 -1.71 -5.80 -16.06
C HIS A 132 -0.19 -5.84 -16.20
N TYR A 133 0.55 -5.19 -15.29
CA TYR A 133 2.00 -5.06 -15.40
C TYR A 133 2.79 -6.14 -14.65
N ILE A 134 2.22 -6.76 -13.62
CA ILE A 134 2.93 -7.73 -12.78
C ILE A 134 2.47 -9.17 -13.07
N PRO A 135 3.33 -10.02 -13.68
CA PRO A 135 3.01 -11.41 -13.95
C PRO A 135 3.08 -12.24 -12.65
N LEU A 136 1.92 -12.61 -12.10
CA LEU A 136 1.80 -13.32 -10.83
C LEU A 136 2.58 -14.63 -10.73
N ASP A 137 2.82 -15.32 -11.84
CA ASP A 137 3.56 -16.59 -11.84
C ASP A 137 5.01 -16.41 -11.35
N GLY A 138 5.54 -15.19 -11.37
CA GLY A 138 6.84 -14.86 -10.76
C GLY A 138 6.88 -15.07 -9.25
N LEU A 139 5.72 -15.08 -8.56
CA LEU A 139 5.63 -15.33 -7.11
C LEU A 139 6.02 -16.77 -6.73
N MET A 140 6.12 -17.68 -7.70
CA MET A 140 6.64 -19.03 -7.46
C MET A 140 8.14 -19.06 -7.16
N GLN A 141 8.87 -18.03 -7.55
CA GLN A 141 10.34 -17.97 -7.50
C GLN A 141 10.83 -16.79 -6.66
N ASN A 142 10.01 -15.76 -6.49
CA ASN A 142 10.36 -14.54 -5.77
C ASN A 142 9.21 -14.17 -4.84
N ASP A 143 9.53 -13.79 -3.61
CA ASP A 143 8.53 -13.27 -2.66
C ASP A 143 8.07 -11.84 -3.02
N THR A 144 8.72 -11.23 -4.02
CA THR A 144 8.52 -9.84 -4.41
C THR A 144 8.54 -9.71 -5.93
N LEU A 145 7.54 -9.02 -6.49
CA LEU A 145 7.48 -8.63 -7.90
C LEU A 145 7.30 -7.13 -8.02
N ASN A 146 8.09 -6.49 -8.89
CA ASN A 146 8.09 -5.04 -9.06
C ASN A 146 7.98 -4.66 -10.54
N TYR A 147 7.28 -3.56 -10.80
CA TYR A 147 7.24 -2.92 -12.11
C TYR A 147 7.25 -1.40 -11.96
N GLN A 148 8.01 -0.70 -12.79
CA GLN A 148 7.98 0.76 -12.88
C GLN A 148 7.44 1.18 -14.24
N ALA A 149 6.29 1.84 -14.27
CA ALA A 149 5.65 2.39 -15.46
C ALA A 149 6.30 3.73 -15.84
N TYR A 150 7.62 3.74 -15.98
CA TYR A 150 8.40 4.94 -16.20
C TYR A 150 8.18 5.52 -17.61
N ASN A 151 7.84 6.81 -17.67
CA ASN A 151 7.69 7.56 -18.93
C ASN A 151 8.40 8.91 -18.84
N LYS A 152 9.42 9.14 -19.69
CA LYS A 152 10.22 10.37 -19.74
C LYS A 152 9.41 11.63 -20.05
N LEU A 153 8.23 11.48 -20.65
CA LEU A 153 7.38 12.60 -21.06
C LEU A 153 6.36 13.01 -19.98
N GLU A 154 6.29 12.28 -18.87
CA GLU A 154 5.37 12.56 -17.76
C GLU A 154 6.17 13.04 -16.53
N PRO A 155 5.65 14.04 -15.78
CA PRO A 155 6.31 14.55 -14.58
C PRO A 155 6.31 13.56 -13.42
N CYS A 156 5.32 12.67 -13.37
CA CYS A 156 5.18 11.62 -12.38
C CYS A 156 5.07 10.26 -13.08
N PHE A 157 5.45 9.19 -12.39
CA PHE A 157 5.26 7.82 -12.90
C PHE A 157 4.81 6.88 -11.79
N TYR A 158 4.10 5.81 -12.18
CA TYR A 158 3.65 4.80 -11.23
C TYR A 158 4.69 3.68 -11.09
N SER A 159 4.82 3.15 -9.87
CA SER A 159 5.44 1.85 -9.62
C SER A 159 4.45 0.93 -8.91
N TYR A 160 4.48 -0.33 -9.30
CA TYR A 160 3.63 -1.38 -8.77
C TYR A 160 4.52 -2.42 -8.10
N HIS A 161 4.08 -2.93 -6.95
CA HIS A 161 4.80 -3.92 -6.17
C HIS A 161 3.80 -4.94 -5.61
N ILE A 162 4.13 -6.22 -5.72
CA ILE A 162 3.47 -7.30 -5.00
C ILE A 162 4.51 -7.92 -4.09
N GLU A 163 4.25 -7.92 -2.79
CA GLU A 163 5.07 -8.57 -1.78
C GLU A 163 4.26 -9.65 -1.09
N PHE A 164 4.85 -10.83 -0.94
CA PHE A 164 4.31 -11.90 -0.15
C PHE A 164 5.23 -12.24 1.00
N SER A 165 4.72 -12.12 2.23
CA SER A 165 5.44 -12.48 3.43
C SER A 165 4.55 -13.32 4.35
N ARG A 166 4.90 -14.60 4.49
CA ARG A 166 4.20 -15.62 5.30
C ARG A 166 2.76 -15.93 4.83
N ASP A 167 1.82 -15.10 5.26
CA ASP A 167 0.38 -15.20 5.02
C ASP A 167 -0.22 -13.83 4.67
N ILE A 168 0.64 -12.83 4.47
CA ILE A 168 0.26 -11.46 4.11
C ILE A 168 0.74 -11.19 2.69
N LEU A 169 -0.20 -10.79 1.86
CA LEU A 169 0.03 -10.26 0.53
C LEU A 169 -0.17 -8.74 0.58
N THR A 170 0.85 -8.00 0.15
CA THR A 170 0.80 -6.54 0.03
C THR A 170 0.84 -6.18 -1.44
N LEU A 171 -0.22 -5.53 -1.93
CA LEU A 171 -0.23 -4.87 -3.24
C LEU A 171 0.08 -3.40 -2.98
N ARG A 172 1.13 -2.86 -3.56
CA ARG A 172 1.54 -1.47 -3.38
C ARG A 172 1.62 -0.76 -4.72
N MET A 173 1.06 0.44 -4.75
CA MET A 173 1.06 1.33 -5.90
C MET A 173 1.59 2.68 -5.45
N ASN A 174 2.77 3.04 -5.93
CA ASN A 174 3.37 4.35 -5.65
C ASN A 174 3.25 5.22 -6.90
N MET A 175 2.95 6.49 -6.71
CA MET A 175 3.27 7.53 -7.69
C MET A 175 4.58 8.17 -7.24
N ASN A 176 5.52 8.38 -8.17
CA ASN A 176 6.87 8.87 -7.88
C ASN A 176 7.21 10.04 -8.81
N SER A 177 8.09 10.94 -8.35
CA SER A 177 8.62 12.03 -9.17
C SER A 177 9.56 11.52 -10.26
N ASN A 178 9.37 12.01 -11.49
CA ASN A 178 10.30 11.76 -12.59
C ASN A 178 11.40 12.83 -12.63
N GLU A 179 12.56 12.54 -12.04
CA GLU A 179 13.69 13.47 -12.02
C GLU A 179 14.22 13.85 -13.41
N SER A 180 14.01 13.00 -14.42
CA SER A 180 14.45 13.29 -15.79
C SER A 180 13.46 14.15 -16.57
N TYR A 181 12.27 14.42 -16.04
CA TYR A 181 11.30 15.29 -16.68
C TYR A 181 11.73 16.76 -16.58
N GLN A 182 11.81 17.43 -17.72
CA GLN A 182 12.06 18.87 -17.77
C GLN A 182 10.74 19.62 -17.62
N SER A 183 10.49 20.14 -16.41
CA SER A 183 9.26 20.88 -16.11
C SER A 183 9.09 22.07 -17.05
N LYS A 184 7.88 22.20 -17.61
CA LYS A 184 7.54 23.25 -18.57
C LYS A 184 6.79 24.38 -17.90
N THR A 185 6.13 24.09 -16.77
CA THR A 185 5.36 25.06 -16.01
C THR A 185 5.69 24.95 -14.52
N LEU A 186 5.61 26.07 -13.81
CA LEU A 186 5.71 26.09 -12.35
C LEU A 186 4.32 26.33 -11.78
N SER A 187 4.05 25.74 -10.61
CA SER A 187 2.84 26.05 -9.85
C SER A 187 2.82 27.52 -9.40
N LYS A 188 1.68 27.98 -8.87
CA LYS A 188 1.54 29.32 -8.25
C LYS A 188 2.60 29.60 -7.16
N TYR A 189 3.16 28.55 -6.54
CA TYR A 189 4.16 28.66 -5.48
C TYR A 189 5.59 28.37 -5.97
N GLY A 190 5.82 28.28 -7.29
CA GLY A 190 7.13 28.00 -7.87
C GLY A 190 7.56 26.54 -7.80
N ILE A 191 6.64 25.61 -7.51
CA ILE A 191 6.91 24.18 -7.40
C ILE A 191 6.90 23.56 -8.81
N PRO A 192 7.97 22.86 -9.24
CA PRO A 192 8.00 22.14 -10.51
C PRO A 192 6.99 21.00 -10.58
N GLU A 193 6.51 20.68 -11.78
CA GLU A 193 5.49 19.63 -12.01
C GLU A 193 5.93 18.24 -11.53
N ASN A 194 7.23 17.94 -11.63
CA ASN A 194 7.82 16.67 -11.20
C ASN A 194 8.32 16.70 -9.75
N SER A 195 7.94 17.71 -8.96
CA SER A 195 8.30 17.76 -7.53
C SER A 195 7.69 16.56 -6.80
N SER A 196 8.42 16.01 -5.83
CA SER A 196 7.92 14.99 -4.91
C SER A 196 6.66 15.44 -4.16
N GLU A 197 6.56 16.73 -3.82
CA GLU A 197 5.38 17.34 -3.17
C GLU A 197 4.08 17.17 -3.98
N ILE A 198 4.21 16.97 -5.29
CA ILE A 198 3.09 16.75 -6.21
C ILE A 198 2.95 15.26 -6.54
N CYS A 199 4.07 14.61 -6.84
CA CYS A 199 4.08 13.27 -7.41
C CYS A 199 4.11 12.13 -6.39
N GLU A 200 4.67 12.31 -5.20
CA GLU A 200 4.88 11.19 -4.28
C GLU A 200 3.62 10.88 -3.48
N HIS A 201 2.98 9.75 -3.82
CA HIS A 201 1.86 9.19 -3.09
C HIS A 201 2.03 7.68 -3.01
N ASP A 202 1.60 7.10 -1.91
CA ASP A 202 1.70 5.67 -1.67
C ASP A 202 0.33 5.13 -1.28
N PHE A 203 0.01 3.97 -1.82
CA PHE A 203 -1.23 3.29 -1.59
C PHE A 203 -1.00 1.79 -1.57
N TRP A 204 -1.59 1.11 -0.59
CA TRP A 204 -1.45 -0.33 -0.45
C TRP A 204 -2.75 -1.03 -0.10
N TRP A 205 -2.89 -2.25 -0.60
CA TRP A 205 -3.85 -3.24 -0.12
C TRP A 205 -3.08 -4.32 0.63
N ILE A 206 -3.44 -4.55 1.89
CA ILE A 206 -2.88 -5.62 2.71
C ILE A 206 -3.95 -6.69 2.85
N ILE A 207 -3.67 -7.87 2.29
CA ILE A 207 -4.59 -9.00 2.25
C ILE A 207 -3.96 -10.12 3.08
N ARG A 208 -4.70 -10.63 4.07
CA ARG A 208 -4.28 -11.80 4.84
C ARG A 208 -4.94 -13.05 4.26
N PHE A 209 -4.14 -14.05 3.93
CA PHE A 209 -4.59 -15.34 3.47
C PHE A 209 -4.77 -16.30 4.66
N ASP A 210 -6.00 -16.77 4.88
CA ASP A 210 -6.32 -17.66 6.00
C ASP A 210 -5.96 -19.14 5.74
N GLY A 211 -5.40 -19.45 4.57
CA GLY A 211 -5.08 -20.81 4.14
C GLY A 211 -6.19 -21.50 3.35
N LYS A 212 -7.36 -20.86 3.17
CA LYS A 212 -8.53 -21.43 2.50
C LYS A 212 -9.11 -20.53 1.42
N LYS A 213 -9.22 -19.22 1.66
CA LYS A 213 -9.79 -18.25 0.72
C LYS A 213 -9.23 -16.84 0.93
#